data_AF-A0A7C2C3I7-F1
#
_entry.id   AF-A0A7C2C3I7-F1
#
_cell.length_a   1.000
_cell.length_b   1.000
_cell.length_c   1.000
_cell.angle_alpha   90.00
_cell.angle_beta   90.00
_cell.angle_gamma   90.00
#
_symmetry.space_group_name_H-M   'P 1'
#
loop_
_entity.id
_entity.type
_entity.pdbx_description
1 polymer ?
#
loop_
_entity_poly.entity_id
_entity_poly.type
_entity_poly.pdbx_seq_one_letter_code
_entity_poly.pdbx_strand_id
1 'polypeptide(L)'
;MAALASLHGLLGLALLLTVPALALAGIWGFFRPLPSRFYALLRGAAWVAILQVLLGFLLFLQGLRPKDGLHLLYGLLLAAGLHYLGGLEPGAWFYRGLKDPPRRPEVYVALGLLFCVGLVLRVYFTGR
;
A
#
# COMPACT_ATOMS: atom_id res chain seq x y z
N MET A 1 -22.60 10.72 -3.22
CA MET A 1 -21.43 11.56 -2.87
C MET A 1 -20.98 11.35 -1.43
N ALA A 2 -21.78 11.69 -0.42
CA ALA A 2 -21.38 11.59 1.00
C ALA A 2 -20.93 10.18 1.43
N ALA A 3 -21.69 9.13 1.08
CA ALA A 3 -21.33 7.75 1.42
C ALA A 3 -19.98 7.31 0.80
N LEU A 4 -19.73 7.66 -0.47
CA LEU A 4 -18.47 7.36 -1.15
C LEU A 4 -17.29 8.10 -0.52
N ALA A 5 -17.47 9.37 -0.15
CA ALA A 5 -16.46 10.15 0.54
C ALA A 5 -16.17 9.59 1.94
N SER A 6 -17.20 9.19 2.69
CA SER A 6 -17.04 8.54 4.01
C SER A 6 -16.31 7.20 3.89
N LEU A 7 -16.67 6.37 2.90
CA LEU A 7 -15.97 5.12 2.64
C LEU A 7 -14.50 5.37 2.28
N HIS A 8 -14.23 6.30 1.37
CA HIS A 8 -12.87 6.70 0.99
C HIS A 8 -12.05 7.16 2.22
N GLY A 9 -12.64 7.95 3.11
CA GLY A 9 -12.02 8.38 4.37
C GLY A 9 -11.73 7.21 5.31
N LEU A 10 -12.68 6.28 5.50
CA LEU A 10 -12.50 5.10 6.35
C LEU A 10 -11.42 4.16 5.83
N LEU A 11 -11.37 3.91 4.51
CA LEU A 11 -10.31 3.11 3.90
C LEU A 11 -8.94 3.82 4.04
N GLY A 12 -8.91 5.14 3.86
CA GLY A 12 -7.70 5.94 4.10
C GLY A 12 -7.20 5.82 5.54
N LEU A 13 -8.10 5.87 6.52
CA LEU A 13 -7.75 5.66 7.94
C LEU A 13 -7.26 4.23 8.20
N ALA A 14 -7.91 3.22 7.62
CA ALA A 14 -7.48 1.84 7.73
C ALA A 14 -6.04 1.66 7.20
N LEU A 15 -5.72 2.24 6.04
CA LEU A 15 -4.36 2.22 5.47
C LEU A 15 -3.36 2.98 6.32
N LEU A 16 -3.74 4.14 6.86
CA LEU A 16 -2.90 4.96 7.72
C LEU A 16 -2.46 4.22 8.99
N LEU A 17 -3.28 3.30 9.49
CA LEU A 17 -2.96 2.46 10.66
C LEU A 17 -2.26 1.15 10.26
N THR A 18 -2.76 0.48 9.23
CA THR A 18 -2.28 -0.86 8.84
C THR A 18 -0.91 -0.83 8.18
N VAL A 19 -0.59 0.17 7.35
CA VAL A 19 0.71 0.27 6.67
C VAL A 19 1.86 0.43 7.68
N PRO A 20 1.80 1.34 8.67
CA PRO A 20 2.82 1.40 9.73
C PRO A 20 2.89 0.13 10.57
N ALA A 21 1.76 -0.50 10.91
CA ALA A 21 1.75 -1.76 11.66
C ALA A 21 2.45 -2.89 10.87
N LEU A 22 2.18 -3.00 9.57
CA LEU A 22 2.86 -3.93 8.67
C LEU A 22 4.34 -3.60 8.53
N ALA A 23 4.72 -2.32 8.47
CA ALA A 23 6.13 -1.92 8.41
C ALA A 23 6.89 -2.33 9.68
N LEU A 24 6.32 -2.07 10.87
CA LEU A 24 6.89 -2.49 12.15
C LEU A 24 7.06 -4.01 12.23
N ALA A 25 6.04 -4.77 11.83
CA ALA A 25 6.12 -6.22 11.75
C ALA A 25 7.10 -6.70 10.66
N GLY A 26 7.23 -5.96 9.56
CA GLY A 26 8.11 -6.24 8.43
C GLY A 26 9.59 -6.09 8.76
N ILE A 27 9.97 -5.29 9.77
CA ILE A 27 11.36 -5.15 10.24
C ILE A 27 11.96 -6.51 10.60
N TRP A 28 11.16 -7.45 11.10
CA TRP A 28 11.62 -8.81 11.38
C TRP A 28 12.16 -9.54 10.15
N GLY A 29 11.78 -9.10 8.94
CA GLY A 29 12.30 -9.57 7.66
C GLY A 29 13.81 -9.42 7.50
N PHE A 30 14.45 -8.46 8.18
CA PHE A 30 15.91 -8.37 8.17
C PHE A 30 16.58 -9.58 8.84
N PHE A 31 15.92 -10.15 9.84
CA PHE A 31 16.48 -11.20 10.70
C PHE A 31 15.98 -12.60 10.37
N ARG A 32 14.76 -12.72 9.83
CA ARG A 32 14.11 -14.02 9.56
C ARG A 32 13.12 -13.93 8.40
N PRO A 33 12.80 -15.05 7.74
CA PRO A 33 11.72 -15.10 6.75
C PRO A 33 10.38 -14.63 7.34
N LEU A 34 9.60 -13.90 6.55
CA LEU A 34 8.26 -13.48 6.92
C LEU A 34 7.25 -14.61 6.65
N PRO A 35 6.28 -14.87 7.55
CA PRO A 35 5.31 -15.94 7.37
C PRO A 35 4.29 -15.60 6.26
N SER A 36 3.72 -16.60 5.58
CA SER A 36 2.70 -16.38 4.53
C SER A 36 1.48 -15.56 4.99
N ARG A 37 1.12 -15.63 6.29
CA ARG A 37 0.05 -14.79 6.86
C ARG A 37 0.38 -13.29 6.79
N PHE A 38 1.66 -12.92 6.94
CA PHE A 38 2.10 -11.54 6.77
C PHE A 38 1.86 -11.06 5.33
N TYR A 39 2.25 -11.88 4.35
CA TYR A 39 2.05 -11.56 2.94
C TYR A 39 0.56 -11.51 2.55
N ALA A 40 -0.28 -12.35 3.15
CA ALA A 40 -1.72 -12.28 2.97
C ALA A 40 -2.31 -10.95 3.48
N LEU A 41 -1.89 -10.49 4.67
CA LEU A 41 -2.29 -9.19 5.22
C LEU A 41 -1.79 -8.03 4.34
N LEU A 42 -0.54 -8.11 3.88
CA LEU A 42 0.05 -7.11 2.97
C LEU A 42 -0.72 -7.01 1.65
N ARG A 43 -1.10 -8.16 1.04
CA ARG A 43 -1.97 -8.17 -0.14
C ARG A 43 -3.36 -7.61 0.15
N GLY A 44 -3.92 -7.89 1.34
CA GLY A 44 -5.17 -7.27 1.78
C GLY A 44 -5.07 -5.75 1.82
N ALA A 45 -4.01 -5.20 2.42
CA ALA A 45 -3.73 -3.76 2.42
C ALA A 45 -3.55 -3.20 1.00
N ALA A 46 -2.88 -3.95 0.11
CA ALA A 46 -2.75 -3.57 -1.29
C ALA A 46 -4.11 -3.44 -1.99
N TRP A 47 -5.02 -4.40 -1.81
CA TRP A 47 -6.37 -4.33 -2.37
C TRP A 47 -7.18 -3.17 -1.81
N VAL A 48 -7.06 -2.89 -0.51
CA VAL A 48 -7.67 -1.69 0.10
C VAL A 48 -7.12 -0.41 -0.51
N ALA A 49 -5.80 -0.32 -0.74
CA ALA A 49 -5.18 0.83 -1.39
C ALA A 49 -5.61 0.99 -2.85
N ILE A 50 -5.73 -0.11 -3.61
CA ILE A 50 -6.25 -0.09 -4.98
C ILE A 50 -7.69 0.43 -4.99
N LEU A 51 -8.55 -0.08 -4.11
CA LEU A 51 -9.93 0.39 -3.99
C LEU A 51 -9.97 1.87 -3.61
N GLN A 52 -9.10 2.31 -2.70
CA GLN A 52 -8.99 3.71 -2.30
C GLN A 52 -8.63 4.61 -3.49
N VAL A 53 -7.67 4.20 -4.32
CA VAL A 53 -7.29 4.94 -5.54
C VAL A 53 -8.45 5.02 -6.53
N LEU A 54 -9.13 3.89 -6.79
CA LEU A 54 -10.29 3.86 -7.69
C LEU A 54 -11.41 4.81 -7.21
N LEU A 55 -11.71 4.79 -5.91
CA LEU A 55 -12.66 5.72 -5.31
C LEU A 55 -12.18 7.17 -5.39
N GLY A 56 -10.90 7.43 -5.15
CA GLY A 56 -10.31 8.78 -5.25
C GLY A 56 -10.45 9.37 -6.66
N PHE A 57 -10.17 8.59 -7.70
CA PHE A 57 -10.39 9.01 -9.09
C PHE A 57 -11.87 9.19 -9.42
N LEU A 58 -12.75 8.32 -8.91
CA LEU A 58 -14.20 8.49 -9.09
C LEU A 58 -14.69 9.81 -8.47
N LEU A 59 -14.27 10.12 -7.24
CA LEU A 59 -14.62 11.37 -6.56
C LEU A 59 -14.05 12.59 -7.31
N PHE A 60 -12.81 12.49 -7.81
CA PHE A 60 -12.19 13.52 -8.63
C PHE A 60 -12.99 13.83 -9.90
N LEU A 61 -13.41 12.78 -10.63
CA LEU A 61 -14.25 12.91 -11.83
C LEU A 61 -15.64 13.50 -11.51
N GLN A 62 -16.13 13.29 -10.29
CA GLN A 62 -17.38 13.88 -9.77
C GLN A 62 -17.19 15.31 -9.22
N GLY A 63 -15.99 15.90 -9.35
CA GLY A 63 -15.71 17.28 -8.97
C GLY A 63 -15.16 17.48 -7.54
N LEU A 64 -15.08 16.43 -6.73
CA LEU A 64 -14.42 16.48 -5.42
C LEU A 64 -12.92 16.36 -5.60
N ARG A 65 -12.23 17.51 -5.60
CA ARG A 65 -10.78 17.57 -5.80
C ARG A 65 -10.03 17.58 -4.46
N PRO A 66 -8.88 16.90 -4.38
CA PRO A 66 -7.99 17.05 -3.24
C PRO A 66 -7.42 18.48 -3.21
N LYS A 67 -6.95 18.89 -2.04
CA LYS A 67 -6.27 20.19 -1.88
C LYS A 67 -5.01 20.28 -2.73
N ASP A 68 -4.29 19.17 -2.86
CA ASP A 68 -3.10 19.05 -3.70
C ASP A 68 -3.25 17.86 -4.67
N GLY A 69 -2.99 18.10 -5.96
CA GLY A 69 -3.04 17.06 -7.00
C GLY A 69 -2.04 15.93 -6.78
N LEU A 70 -0.96 16.16 -6.01
CA LEU A 70 -0.02 15.13 -5.59
C LEU A 70 -0.66 14.01 -4.77
N HIS A 71 -1.83 14.25 -4.15
CA HIS A 71 -2.59 13.22 -3.45
C HIS A 71 -2.85 11.98 -4.32
N LEU A 72 -3.23 12.19 -5.59
CA LEU A 72 -3.50 11.09 -6.53
C LEU A 72 -2.23 10.31 -6.88
N LEU A 73 -1.11 11.03 -7.09
CA LEU A 73 0.18 10.41 -7.38
C LEU A 73 0.66 9.56 -6.20
N TYR A 74 0.63 10.11 -4.98
CA TYR A 74 1.04 9.36 -3.79
C TYR A 74 0.14 8.15 -3.53
N GLY A 75 -1.17 8.27 -3.77
CA GLY A 75 -2.11 7.15 -3.66
C GLY A 75 -1.79 6.03 -4.65
N LEU A 76 -1.54 6.38 -5.92
CA LEU A 76 -1.13 5.41 -6.95
C LEU A 76 0.19 4.71 -6.60
N LEU A 77 1.21 5.47 -6.18
CA LEU A 77 2.50 4.92 -5.78
C LEU A 77 2.36 3.99 -4.57
N LEU A 78 1.51 4.34 -3.60
CA LEU A 78 1.26 3.50 -2.43
C LEU A 78 0.57 2.19 -2.83
N ALA A 79 -0.48 2.26 -3.64
CA ALA A 79 -1.22 1.08 -4.10
C ALA A 79 -0.32 0.14 -4.91
N ALA A 80 0.45 0.69 -5.86
CA ALA A 80 1.42 -0.07 -6.63
C ALA A 80 2.49 -0.68 -5.71
N GLY A 81 3.11 0.11 -4.84
CA GLY A 81 4.13 -0.34 -3.90
C GLY A 81 3.65 -1.54 -3.07
N LEU A 82 2.50 -1.41 -2.39
CA LEU A 82 1.93 -2.50 -1.59
C LEU A 82 1.61 -3.74 -2.44
N HIS A 83 1.11 -3.56 -3.67
CA HIS A 83 0.77 -4.67 -4.57
C HIS A 83 2.01 -5.48 -4.98
N TYR A 84 3.08 -4.80 -5.40
CA TYR A 84 4.33 -5.46 -5.77
C TYR A 84 5.04 -6.08 -4.56
N LEU A 85 5.07 -5.40 -3.41
CA LEU A 85 5.65 -5.96 -2.18
C LEU A 85 4.87 -7.21 -1.72
N GLY A 86 3.54 -7.20 -1.79
CA GLY A 86 2.72 -8.39 -1.51
C GLY A 86 2.91 -9.53 -2.52
N GLY A 87 3.36 -9.22 -3.74
CA GLY A 87 3.71 -10.16 -4.79
C GLY A 87 5.12 -10.75 -4.67
N LEU A 88 5.97 -10.24 -3.78
CA LEU A 88 7.31 -10.78 -3.50
C LEU A 88 7.31 -12.03 -2.62
N GLU A 89 6.15 -12.48 -2.13
CA GLU A 89 6.07 -13.78 -1.45
C GLU A 89 6.66 -14.88 -2.37
N PRO A 90 7.54 -15.75 -1.86
CA PRO A 90 8.06 -16.87 -2.66
C PRO A 90 6.94 -17.67 -3.33
N GLY A 91 7.00 -17.77 -4.66
CA GLY A 91 5.97 -18.46 -5.46
C GLY A 91 4.76 -17.59 -5.85
N ALA A 92 4.64 -16.35 -5.39
CA ALA A 92 3.62 -15.43 -5.86
C ALA A 92 3.92 -14.91 -7.28
N TRP A 93 2.97 -14.17 -7.86
CA TRP A 93 3.01 -13.75 -9.27
C TRP A 93 4.23 -12.89 -9.59
N PHE A 94 4.55 -11.89 -8.76
CA PHE A 94 5.66 -10.98 -9.03
C PHE A 94 6.99 -11.68 -8.83
N TYR A 95 7.14 -12.43 -7.73
CA TYR A 95 8.33 -13.25 -7.48
C TYR A 95 8.65 -14.19 -8.66
N ARG A 96 7.65 -14.89 -9.20
CA ARG A 96 7.82 -15.80 -10.36
C ARG A 96 8.09 -15.07 -11.68
N GLY A 97 7.65 -13.82 -11.80
CA GLY A 97 7.86 -13.00 -12.98
C GLY A 97 9.26 -12.37 -13.05
N LEU A 98 10.02 -12.39 -11.96
CA LEU A 98 11.39 -11.88 -11.94
C LEU A 98 12.33 -12.87 -12.63
N LYS A 99 13.19 -12.34 -13.52
CA LYS A 99 14.27 -13.13 -14.15
C LYS A 99 15.21 -13.72 -13.10
N ASP A 100 15.59 -12.91 -12.12
CA ASP A 100 16.49 -13.27 -11.02
C ASP A 100 15.83 -12.89 -9.68
N PRO A 101 14.95 -13.75 -9.12
CA PRO A 101 14.24 -13.43 -7.89
C PRO A 101 15.20 -13.33 -6.70
N PRO A 102 14.97 -12.38 -5.77
CA PRO A 102 15.87 -12.18 -4.64
C PRO A 102 15.86 -13.41 -3.74
N ARG A 103 17.04 -13.84 -3.27
CA ARG A 103 17.17 -14.94 -2.29
C ARG A 103 16.48 -14.63 -0.95
N ARG A 104 16.38 -13.34 -0.60
CA ARG A 104 15.76 -12.83 0.63
C ARG A 104 14.73 -11.75 0.30
N PRO A 105 13.56 -12.11 -0.25
CA PRO A 105 12.52 -11.13 -0.62
C PRO A 105 12.05 -10.31 0.59
N GLU A 106 12.08 -10.88 1.79
CA GLU A 106 11.63 -10.23 3.02
C GLU A 106 12.42 -8.94 3.37
N VAL A 107 13.68 -8.83 2.95
CA VAL A 107 14.50 -7.61 3.15
C VAL A 107 13.98 -6.47 2.28
N TYR A 108 13.65 -6.77 1.02
CA TYR A 108 13.06 -5.81 0.08
C TYR A 108 11.66 -5.41 0.52
N VAL A 109 10.88 -6.36 1.07
CA VAL A 109 9.57 -6.09 1.65
C VAL A 109 9.70 -5.13 2.84
N ALA A 110 10.65 -5.36 3.75
CA ALA A 110 10.88 -4.49 4.90
C ALA A 110 11.25 -3.05 4.48
N LEU A 111 12.22 -2.90 3.56
CA LEU A 111 12.62 -1.59 3.03
C LEU A 111 11.49 -0.90 2.28
N GLY A 112 10.78 -1.64 1.42
CA GLY A 112 9.64 -1.11 0.66
C GLY A 112 8.48 -0.68 1.56
N LEU A 113 8.24 -1.37 2.68
CA LEU A 113 7.22 -0.96 3.65
C LEU A 113 7.60 0.32 4.39
N LEU A 114 8.87 0.51 4.74
CA LEU A 114 9.33 1.80 5.29
C LEU A 114 9.10 2.95 4.30
N PHE A 115 9.36 2.70 3.01
CA PHE A 115 9.01 3.65 1.96
C PHE A 115 7.49 3.90 1.86
N CYS A 116 6.66 2.85 1.94
CA CYS A 116 5.20 2.97 1.93
C CYS A 116 4.66 3.74 3.13
N VAL A 117 5.33 3.72 4.30
CA VAL A 117 4.98 4.59 5.44
C VAL A 117 5.14 6.06 5.06
N GLY A 118 6.22 6.43 4.37
CA GLY A 118 6.39 7.78 3.84
C GLY A 118 5.26 8.18 2.89
N LEU A 119 4.87 7.28 1.99
CA LEU A 119 3.77 7.50 1.05
C LEU A 119 2.42 7.66 1.74
N VAL A 120 2.06 6.80 2.70
CA VAL A 120 0.74 6.91 3.37
C VAL A 120 0.61 8.20 4.18
N LEU A 121 1.71 8.66 4.80
CA LEU A 121 1.74 9.97 5.46
C LEU A 121 1.55 11.10 4.43
N ARG A 122 2.25 11.05 3.29
CA ARG A 122 2.08 12.04 2.21
C ARG A 122 0.66 12.05 1.66
N VAL A 123 0.03 10.90 1.42
CA VAL A 123 -1.38 10.78 0.99
C VAL A 123 -2.30 11.52 1.97
N TYR A 124 -2.13 11.27 3.27
CA TYR A 124 -2.95 11.88 4.31
C TYR A 124 -2.80 13.41 4.38
N PHE A 125 -1.58 13.94 4.30
CA PHE A 125 -1.34 15.38 4.39
C PHE A 125 -1.72 16.15 3.11
N THR A 126 -1.71 15.52 1.95
CA THR A 126 -2.07 16.15 0.67
C THR A 126 -3.56 16.04 0.32
N GLY A 127 -4.27 15.08 0.94
CA GLY A 127 -5.71 14.88 0.73
C GLY A 127 -6.61 15.73 1.63
N ARG A 128 -6.04 16.43 2.62
CA ARG A 128 -6.74 17.32 3.56
C ARG A 128 -6.77 18.75 3.10
#